data_AF-X1RJI7-F1
#
_entry.id   AF-X1RJI7-F1
#
_cell.length_a   1.000
_cell.length_b   1.000
_cell.length_c   1.000
_cell.angle_alpha   90.00
_cell.angle_beta   90.00
_cell.angle_gamma   90.00
#
_symmetry.space_group_name_H-M   'P 1'
#
loop_
_entity.id
_entity.type
_entity.pdbx_description
1 polymer ?
#
loop_
_entity_poly.entity_id
_entity_poly.type
_entity_poly.pdbx_seq_one_letter_code
_entity_poly.pdbx_strand_id
1 'polypeptide(L)' 'MPRPRVTSQLTTSQVAGQLGMSVGQVVSWVERGALPPPSFIDNNGVRYFDQEWLRRARETLKVKREMLAK' A
#
# COMPACT_ATOMS: atom_id res chain seq x y z
N MET A 1 20.49 -19.09 -3.72
CA MET A 1 19.51 -18.44 -4.62
C MET A 1 19.67 -16.93 -4.48
N PRO A 2 20.09 -16.18 -5.50
CA PRO A 2 20.01 -14.73 -5.45
C PRO A 2 18.52 -14.36 -5.42
N ARG A 3 18.08 -13.62 -4.40
CA ARG A 3 16.72 -13.09 -4.35
C ARG A 3 16.53 -12.23 -5.61
N PRO A 4 15.50 -12.44 -6.44
CA PRO A 4 15.23 -11.51 -7.52
C PRO A 4 15.11 -10.13 -6.87
N ARG A 5 15.97 -9.20 -7.31
CA ARG A 5 15.77 -7.78 -7.01
C ARG A 5 14.54 -7.39 -7.80
N VAL A 6 13.36 -7.68 -7.26
CA VAL A 6 12.12 -7.08 -7.73
C VAL A 6 12.21 -5.62 -7.26
N THR A 7 12.95 -4.81 -8.02
CA THR A 7 13.30 -3.42 -7.73
C THR A 7 12.07 -2.49 -7.66
N SER A 8 10.86 -3.03 -7.80
CA SER A 8 9.62 -2.26 -7.85
C SER A 8 8.56 -2.72 -6.85
N GLN A 9 8.84 -3.71 -6.00
CA GLN A 9 7.91 -4.15 -4.95
C GLN A 9 8.32 -3.62 -3.58
N LEU A 10 7.38 -2.93 -2.94
CA LEU A 10 7.48 -2.33 -1.63
C LEU A 10 6.68 -3.19 -0.63
N THR A 11 7.22 -3.32 0.57
CA THR A 11 6.51 -3.96 1.69
C THR A 11 5.51 -2.98 2.32
N THR A 12 4.56 -3.48 3.11
CA THR A 12 3.58 -2.64 3.84
C THR A 12 4.25 -1.51 4.63
N SER A 13 5.38 -1.78 5.27
CA SER A 13 6.13 -0.77 6.05
C SER A 13 6.71 0.33 5.17
N GLN A 14 7.20 -0.02 3.97
CA GLN A 14 7.76 0.96 3.04
C GLN A 14 6.68 1.84 2.43
N VAL A 15 5.55 1.26 2.00
CA VAL A 15 4.43 2.07 1.48
C VAL A 15 3.79 2.91 2.58
N ALA A 16 3.69 2.41 3.81
CA ALA A 16 3.21 3.19 4.95
C ALA A 16 4.07 4.44 5.17
N GLY A 17 5.40 4.29 5.14
CA GLY A 17 6.33 5.42 5.22
C GLY A 17 6.15 6.42 4.07
N GLN A 18 5.96 5.94 2.84
CA GLN A 18 5.73 6.80 1.66
C GLN A 18 4.38 7.53 1.71
N LEU A 19 3.35 6.90 2.28
CA LEU A 19 2.02 7.48 2.43
C LEU A 19 1.88 8.36 3.68
N GLY A 20 2.89 8.38 4.56
CA GLY A 20 2.81 9.07 5.85
C GLY A 20 1.78 8.46 6.80
N MET A 21 1.51 7.16 6.66
CA MET A 21 0.54 6.40 7.46
C MET A 21 1.24 5.37 8.34
N SER A 22 0.58 4.92 9.39
CA SER A 22 1.04 3.73 10.12
C SER A 22 0.74 2.45 9.32
N VAL A 23 1.56 1.42 9.52
CA VAL A 23 1.38 0.10 8.88
C VAL A 23 -0.01 -0.47 9.19
N GLY A 24 -0.46 -0.36 10.45
CA GLY A 24 -1.78 -0.81 10.85
C GLY A 24 -2.92 -0.08 10.15
N GLN A 25 -2.79 1.23 9.88
CA GLN A 25 -3.78 1.96 9.08
C GLN A 25 -3.81 1.48 7.63
N VAL A 26 -2.65 1.24 7.00
CA VAL A 26 -2.59 0.70 5.64
C VAL A 26 -3.28 -0.66 5.58
N VAL A 27 -2.95 -1.58 6.49
CA VAL A 27 -3.59 -2.91 6.55
C VAL A 27 -5.09 -2.79 6.76
N SER A 28 -5.52 -1.99 7.74
CA SER A 28 -6.94 -1.81 8.05
C SER A 28 -7.71 -1.22 6.87
N TRP A 29 -7.11 -0.28 6.12
CA TRP A 29 -7.77 0.33 4.97
C TRP A 29 -7.83 -0.61 3.78
N VAL A 30 -6.80 -1.43 3.56
CA VAL A 30 -6.81 -2.50 2.55
C VAL A 30 -7.89 -3.53 2.89
N GLU A 31 -7.96 -3.98 4.15
CA GLU A 31 -8.97 -4.96 4.61
C GLU A 31 -10.41 -4.41 4.53
N ARG A 32 -10.59 -3.10 4.73
CA ARG A 32 -11.88 -2.42 4.58
C ARG A 32 -12.22 -2.08 3.12
N GLY A 33 -11.35 -2.37 2.16
CA GLY A 33 -11.52 -2.02 0.75
C GLY A 33 -11.41 -0.52 0.45
N ALA A 34 -10.87 0.27 1.38
CA ALA A 34 -10.62 1.70 1.19
C ALA A 34 -9.31 1.99 0.44
N LEU A 35 -8.38 1.04 0.41
CA LEU A 35 -7.19 1.07 -0.45
C LEU A 35 -7.21 -0.15 -1.39
N PRO A 36 -6.48 -0.10 -2.52
CA PRO A 36 -6.40 -1.24 -3.42
C PRO A 36 -5.80 -2.47 -2.71
N PRO A 37 -6.13 -3.71 -3.14
CA PRO A 37 -5.52 -4.92 -2.60
C PRO A 37 -4.01 -4.96 -2.92
N PRO A 38 -3.21 -5.71 -2.13
CA PRO A 38 -1.79 -5.88 -2.41
C PRO A 38 -1.57 -6.56 -3.77
N SER A 39 -0.52 -6.14 -4.48
CA SER A 39 -0.18 -6.70 -5.79
C SER A 39 0.25 -8.16 -5.71
N PHE A 40 0.88 -8.55 -4.59
CA PHE A 40 1.33 -9.90 -4.36
C PHE A 40 1.33 -10.22 -2.85
N ILE A 41 1.01 -11.46 -2.50
CA ILE A 41 1.12 -11.98 -1.14
C ILE A 41 2.02 -13.20 -1.23
N ASP A 42 3.11 -13.22 -0.46
CA ASP A 42 3.98 -14.39 -0.41
C ASP A 42 3.37 -15.53 0.42
N ASN A 43 4.00 -16.71 0.35
CA ASN A 43 3.57 -17.88 1.11
C ASN A 43 3.67 -17.71 2.64
N ASN A 44 4.35 -16.67 3.11
CA ASN A 44 4.48 -16.33 4.53
C ASN A 44 3.41 -15.29 4.98
N GLY A 45 2.52 -14.86 4.08
CA GLY A 45 1.51 -13.84 4.34
C GLY A 45 2.03 -12.40 4.29
N VAL A 46 3.26 -12.18 3.82
CA VAL A 46 3.83 -10.85 3.61
C VAL A 46 3.23 -10.25 2.34
N ARG A 47 2.71 -9.03 2.50
CA ARG A 47 2.06 -8.27 1.43
C ARG A 47 3.08 -7.38 0.73
N TYR A 48 3.08 -7.44 -0.59
CA TYR A 48 3.92 -6.66 -1.48
C TYR A 48 3.05 -5.77 -2.37
N PHE A 49 3.53 -4.55 -2.57
CA PHE A 49 2.84 -3.48 -3.26
C PHE A 49 3.76 -2.93 -4.34
N ASP A 50 3.30 -2.82 -5.56
CA ASP A 50 4.09 -2.18 -6.62
C ASP A 50 3.96 -0.63 -6.57
N GLN A 51 4.68 0.04 -7.47
CA GLN A 51 4.61 1.51 -7.56
C GLN A 51 3.26 2.02 -8.07
N GLU A 52 2.56 1.25 -8.92
CA GLU A 52 1.24 1.62 -9.44
C GLU A 52 0.20 1.58 -8.31
N TRP A 53 0.31 0.62 -7.41
CA TRP A 53 -0.46 0.56 -6.17
C TRP A 53 -0.24 1.82 -5.33
N LEU A 54 1.02 2.24 -5.14
CA LEU A 54 1.35 3.44 -4.36
C LEU A 54 0.73 4.70 -4.99
N ARG A 55 0.78 4.82 -6.32
CA ARG A 55 0.14 5.91 -7.07
C ARG A 55 -1.36 5.96 -6.81
N ARG A 56 -2.05 4.83 -6.97
CA ARG A 56 -3.51 4.71 -6.73
C ARG A 56 -3.90 4.97 -5.28
N ALA A 57 -3.11 4.46 -4.33
CA ALA A 57 -3.33 4.70 -2.91
C ALA A 57 -3.23 6.19 -2.57
N ARG A 58 -2.24 6.89 -3.15
CA ARG A 58 -2.06 8.33 -2.97
C ARG A 58 -3.21 9.15 -3.57
N GLU A 59 -3.69 8.78 -4.75
CA GLU A 59 -4.87 9.40 -5.38
C GLU A 59 -6.12 9.20 -4.51
N THR A 60 -6.33 7.98 -4.01
CA THR A 60 -7.47 7.65 -3.12
C THR A 60 -7.42 8.47 -1.83
N LEU A 61 -6.23 8.62 -1.23
CA LEU A 61 -6.03 9.45 -0.04
C LEU A 61 -6.31 10.93 -0.31
N LYS A 62 -5.88 11.44 -1.47
CA LYS A 62 -6.13 12.82 -1.88
C LYS A 62 -7.64 13.09 -1.99
N VAL A 63 -8.37 12.23 -2.72
CA VAL A 63 -9.83 12.33 -2.88
C VAL A 63 -10.55 12.25 -1.54
N LYS A 64 -10.17 11.31 -0.67
CA LYS A 64 -10.78 11.20 0.67
C LYS A 64 -10.56 12.45 1.51
N ARG A 65 -9.36 13.04 1.47
CA ARG A 65 -9.05 14.27 2.22
C ARG A 65 -9.88 15.45 1.71
N GLU A 66 -10.10 15.54 0.40
CA GLU A 66 -10.97 16.56 -0.21
C GLU A 66 -12.45 16.34 0.15
N MET A 67 -12.93 15.09 0.22
CA MET A 67 -14.30 14.79 0.65
C MET A 67 -14.55 15.08 2.13
N LEU A 68 -13.55 14.92 3.00
CA LEU A 68 -13.70 15.16 4.44
C LEU A 68 -13.60 16.63 4.83
N ALA A 69 -13.11 17.49 3.93
CA ALA A 69 -12.91 18.93 4.15
C ALA A 69 -14.12 19.79 3.70
N LYS A 70 -15.24 19.15 3.36
CA LYS A 70 -16.46 19.77 2.86
C LYS A 70 -17.61 19.54 3.83
#